data_AF-A0A8H8C4W2-F1
#
_entry.id   AF-A0A8H8C4W2-F1
#
_cell.length_a   1.000
_cell.length_b   1.000
_cell.length_c   1.000
_cell.angle_alpha   90.00
_cell.angle_beta   90.00
_cell.angle_gamma   90.00
#
_symmetry.space_group_name_H-M   'P 1'
#
loop_
_entity.id
_entity.type
_entity.pdbx_description
1 polymer ?
#
loop_
_entity_poly.entity_id
_entity_poly.type
_entity_poly.pdbx_seq_one_letter_code
_entity_poly.pdbx_strand_id
1 'polypeptide(L)'
;MIPALEEATGIGFPDSDQLHTEETREFLIKLLEKHNITCSPPQTNARMLDKLVGEFIESVCINPTFIIHHPKMMSPLSKSHPLYPGLTERAEAFVCKREICNFFTELNDPYEQRERLVEQANQKDQGDDEAQLIDEDFCRALEYGLPPTGGCGLGLDRILMFLINNYSIKEVLAYPMMRDEGGKAKPKQEQEHVAADAQVDETRLREKQKRLIDLRSQMTQLEGEIADLSIEQETSSG
;
A
#
# COMPACT_ATOMS: atom_id res chain seq x y z
N MET A 1 -13.44 -1.21 -7.85
CA MET A 1 -12.27 -1.92 -8.38
C MET A 1 -12.63 -2.73 -9.62
N ILE A 2 -13.50 -3.74 -9.52
CA ILE A 2 -13.86 -4.64 -10.62
C ILE A 2 -14.39 -3.92 -11.89
N PRO A 3 -15.35 -2.96 -11.80
CA PRO A 3 -15.84 -2.29 -13.02
C PRO A 3 -14.75 -1.54 -13.80
N ALA A 4 -13.75 -1.00 -13.09
CA ALA A 4 -12.62 -0.33 -13.73
C ALA A 4 -11.67 -1.32 -14.42
N LEU A 5 -11.51 -2.54 -13.87
CA LEU A 5 -10.80 -3.62 -14.56
C LEU A 5 -11.54 -4.07 -15.82
N GLU A 6 -12.87 -4.19 -15.75
CA GLU A 6 -13.70 -4.55 -16.90
C GLU A 6 -13.58 -3.52 -18.02
N GLU A 7 -13.63 -2.23 -17.68
CA GLU A 7 -13.45 -1.14 -18.64
C GLU A 7 -12.05 -1.15 -19.27
N ALA A 8 -10.99 -1.31 -18.45
CA ALA A 8 -9.61 -1.29 -18.93
C ALA A 8 -9.23 -2.51 -19.77
N THR A 9 -9.78 -3.69 -19.45
CA THR A 9 -9.49 -4.95 -20.16
C THR A 9 -10.45 -5.23 -21.31
N GLY A 10 -11.63 -4.59 -21.31
CA GLY A 10 -12.72 -4.86 -22.24
C GLY A 10 -13.36 -6.24 -22.08
N ILE A 11 -13.20 -6.87 -20.91
CA ILE A 11 -13.66 -8.22 -20.60
C ILE A 11 -14.52 -8.17 -19.34
N GLY A 12 -15.69 -8.81 -19.37
CA GLY A 12 -16.52 -8.97 -18.18
C GLY A 12 -15.90 -9.95 -17.18
N PHE A 13 -15.86 -9.56 -15.92
CA PHE A 13 -15.36 -10.41 -14.84
C PHE A 13 -16.49 -11.29 -14.29
N PRO A 14 -16.17 -12.42 -13.65
CA PRO A 14 -17.15 -13.16 -12.87
C PRO A 14 -17.79 -12.30 -11.77
N ASP A 15 -18.97 -12.70 -11.31
CA ASP A 15 -19.67 -12.01 -10.22
C ASP A 15 -18.78 -11.93 -8.97
N SER A 16 -18.94 -10.85 -8.20
CA SER A 16 -18.03 -10.52 -7.11
C SER A 16 -17.98 -11.57 -5.99
N ASP A 17 -19.04 -12.35 -5.83
CA ASP A 17 -19.12 -13.48 -4.89
C ASP A 17 -18.41 -14.73 -5.40
N GLN A 18 -18.17 -14.86 -6.71
CA GLN A 18 -17.48 -16.01 -7.34
C GLN A 18 -15.97 -15.78 -7.50
N LEU A 19 -15.44 -14.62 -7.09
CA LEU A 19 -14.03 -14.29 -7.30
C LEU A 19 -13.05 -15.23 -6.57
N HIS A 20 -13.52 -15.94 -5.55
CA HIS A 20 -12.73 -16.88 -4.76
C HIS A 20 -12.63 -18.29 -5.38
N THR A 21 -13.42 -18.60 -6.42
CA THR A 21 -13.52 -19.96 -6.95
C THR A 21 -12.35 -20.34 -7.87
N GLU A 22 -12.20 -21.65 -8.11
CA GLU A 22 -11.18 -22.19 -9.00
C GLU A 22 -11.45 -21.83 -10.47
N GLU A 23 -12.71 -21.72 -10.88
CA GLU A 23 -13.07 -21.28 -12.24
C GLU A 23 -12.58 -19.84 -12.48
N THR A 24 -12.72 -18.97 -11.48
CA THR A 24 -12.17 -17.61 -11.55
C THR A 24 -10.64 -17.64 -11.61
N ARG A 25 -9.98 -18.58 -10.92
CA ARG A 25 -8.52 -18.73 -10.98
C ARG A 25 -8.06 -19.00 -12.41
N GLU A 26 -8.67 -19.95 -13.10
CA GLU A 26 -8.35 -20.26 -14.50
C GLU A 26 -8.62 -19.08 -15.43
N PHE A 27 -9.70 -18.33 -15.20
CA PHE A 27 -10.01 -17.11 -15.94
C PHE A 27 -8.92 -16.06 -15.77
N LEU A 28 -8.48 -15.81 -14.53
CA LEU A 28 -7.43 -14.84 -14.21
C LEU A 28 -6.08 -15.23 -14.82
N ILE A 29 -5.72 -16.51 -14.82
CA ILE A 29 -4.49 -17.01 -15.47
C ILE A 29 -4.51 -16.69 -16.97
N LYS A 30 -5.60 -17.05 -17.66
CA LYS A 30 -5.76 -16.76 -19.10
C LYS A 30 -5.71 -15.26 -19.39
N LEU A 31 -6.28 -14.46 -18.49
CA LEU A 31 -6.26 -12.99 -18.62
C LEU A 31 -4.85 -12.42 -18.48
N LEU A 32 -4.09 -12.87 -17.47
CA LEU A 32 -2.69 -12.48 -17.29
C LEU A 32 -1.83 -12.86 -18.49
N GLU A 33 -2.00 -14.08 -19.03
CA GLU A 33 -1.29 -14.53 -20.24
C GLU A 33 -1.63 -13.66 -21.45
N LYS A 34 -2.92 -13.35 -21.65
CA LYS A 34 -3.38 -12.50 -22.77
C LYS A 34 -2.74 -11.12 -22.74
N HIS A 35 -2.53 -10.55 -21.55
CA HIS A 35 -1.95 -9.22 -21.37
C HIS A 35 -0.44 -9.24 -21.09
N ASN A 36 0.22 -10.41 -21.16
CA ASN A 36 1.64 -10.60 -20.86
C ASN A 36 2.07 -10.08 -19.47
N ILE A 37 1.19 -10.21 -18.47
CA ILE A 37 1.46 -9.79 -17.10
C ILE A 37 2.00 -10.99 -16.32
N THR A 38 3.12 -10.79 -15.62
CA THR A 38 3.76 -11.87 -14.86
C THR A 38 3.30 -11.85 -13.40
N CYS A 39 2.85 -13.01 -12.89
CA CYS A 39 2.57 -13.23 -11.48
C CYS A 39 3.48 -14.34 -10.96
N SER A 40 4.38 -14.00 -10.04
CA SER A 40 5.23 -14.98 -9.36
C SER A 40 4.39 -15.93 -8.51
N PRO A 41 4.76 -17.22 -8.41
CA PRO A 41 4.09 -18.16 -7.50
C PRO A 41 4.15 -17.68 -6.04
N PRO A 42 3.11 -17.94 -5.23
CA PRO A 42 1.86 -18.62 -5.57
C PRO A 42 0.89 -17.75 -6.40
N GLN A 43 0.20 -18.35 -7.38
CA GLN A 43 -0.79 -17.68 -8.22
C GLN A 43 -2.20 -17.78 -7.61
N THR A 44 -2.38 -17.14 -6.46
CA THR A 44 -3.69 -17.02 -5.81
C THR A 44 -4.55 -15.98 -6.52
N ASN A 45 -5.88 -16.11 -6.46
CA ASN A 45 -6.80 -15.15 -7.11
C ASN A 45 -6.56 -13.71 -6.63
N ALA A 46 -6.27 -13.54 -5.34
CA ALA A 46 -5.95 -12.24 -4.75
C ALA A 46 -4.70 -11.61 -5.37
N ARG A 47 -3.58 -12.36 -5.48
CA ARG A 47 -2.33 -11.87 -6.07
C ARG A 47 -2.46 -11.58 -7.56
N MET A 48 -3.23 -12.38 -8.28
CA MET A 48 -3.47 -12.15 -9.71
C MET A 48 -4.32 -10.89 -9.94
N LEU A 49 -5.37 -10.67 -9.14
CA LEU A 49 -6.13 -9.42 -9.18
C LEU A 49 -5.27 -8.21 -8.82
N ASP A 50 -4.45 -8.31 -7.77
CA ASP A 50 -3.50 -7.26 -7.39
C ASP A 50 -2.59 -6.85 -8.56
N LYS A 51 -2.04 -7.83 -9.30
CA LYS A 51 -1.23 -7.55 -10.49
C LYS A 51 -2.00 -6.86 -11.61
N LEU A 52 -3.25 -7.25 -11.85
CA LEU A 52 -4.11 -6.61 -12.85
C LEU A 52 -4.44 -5.16 -12.45
N VAL A 53 -4.75 -4.93 -11.16
CA VAL A 53 -5.01 -3.59 -10.62
C VAL A 53 -3.78 -2.70 -10.76
N GLY A 54 -2.60 -3.22 -10.40
CA GLY A 54 -1.33 -2.51 -10.55
C GLY A 54 -1.05 -2.07 -11.99
N GLU A 55 -1.28 -2.95 -12.95
CA GLU A 55 -1.01 -2.66 -14.36
C GLU A 55 -2.05 -1.72 -14.97
N PHE A 56 -3.35 -1.96 -14.74
CA PHE A 56 -4.42 -1.26 -15.46
C PHE A 56 -4.99 -0.04 -14.74
N ILE A 57 -4.97 -0.03 -13.41
CA ILE A 57 -5.63 1.02 -12.62
C ILE A 57 -4.59 1.89 -11.92
N GLU A 58 -3.66 1.32 -11.17
CA GLU A 58 -2.68 2.11 -10.42
C GLU A 58 -1.78 2.92 -11.35
N SER A 59 -1.39 2.34 -12.50
CA SER A 59 -0.50 2.97 -13.48
C SER A 59 -1.06 4.26 -14.09
N VAL A 60 -2.39 4.47 -14.03
CA VAL A 60 -3.09 5.67 -14.52
C VAL A 60 -3.49 6.64 -13.40
N CYS A 61 -3.33 6.28 -12.13
CA CYS A 61 -3.66 7.11 -10.97
C CYS A 61 -2.61 8.22 -10.75
N ILE A 62 -2.63 9.27 -11.56
CA ILE A 62 -1.74 10.43 -11.40
C ILE A 62 -2.22 11.35 -10.27
N ASN A 63 -3.46 11.81 -10.36
CA ASN A 63 -4.11 12.63 -9.34
C ASN A 63 -4.58 11.75 -8.17
N PRO A 64 -4.93 12.34 -7.01
CA PRO A 64 -5.58 11.62 -5.93
C PRO A 64 -6.82 10.87 -6.41
N THR A 65 -6.73 9.55 -6.41
CA THR A 65 -7.78 8.64 -6.88
C THR A 65 -8.06 7.60 -5.80
N PHE A 66 -9.34 7.38 -5.51
CA PHE A 66 -9.77 6.30 -4.64
C PHE A 66 -10.15 5.07 -5.45
N ILE A 67 -9.47 3.95 -5.20
CA ILE A 67 -9.90 2.63 -5.64
C ILE A 67 -10.75 2.06 -4.52
N ILE A 68 -12.02 1.77 -4.79
CA ILE A 68 -13.00 1.33 -3.77
C ILE A 68 -13.57 -0.06 -4.07
N HIS A 69 -14.16 -0.67 -3.06
CA HIS A 69 -14.88 -1.94 -3.14
C HIS A 69 -13.99 -3.10 -3.58
N HIS A 70 -12.94 -3.34 -2.79
CA HIS A 70 -12.07 -4.48 -2.99
C HIS A 70 -12.78 -5.80 -2.64
N PRO A 71 -12.48 -6.90 -3.35
CA PRO A 71 -12.98 -8.23 -3.03
C PRO A 71 -12.62 -8.68 -1.62
N LYS A 72 -13.51 -9.46 -0.99
CA LYS A 72 -13.35 -10.02 0.36
C LYS A 72 -12.08 -10.85 0.50
N MET A 73 -11.74 -11.66 -0.50
CA MET A 73 -10.52 -12.48 -0.48
C MET A 73 -9.21 -11.68 -0.45
N MET A 74 -9.23 -10.40 -0.84
CA MET A 74 -8.07 -9.49 -0.75
C MET A 74 -8.07 -8.67 0.55
N SER A 75 -9.14 -8.75 1.34
CA SER A 75 -9.46 -7.80 2.41
C SER A 75 -9.98 -8.53 3.65
N PRO A 76 -9.14 -9.37 4.30
CA PRO A 76 -9.56 -10.26 5.38
C PRO A 76 -10.14 -9.55 6.60
N LEU A 77 -9.69 -8.33 6.88
CA LEU A 77 -10.11 -7.52 8.04
C LEU A 77 -11.20 -6.49 7.71
N SER A 78 -11.53 -6.32 6.43
CA SER A 78 -12.48 -5.29 5.99
C SER A 78 -13.90 -5.83 5.98
N LYS A 79 -14.84 -5.07 6.54
CA LYS A 79 -16.25 -5.46 6.63
C LYS A 79 -16.85 -5.72 5.24
N SER A 80 -17.70 -6.75 5.16
CA SER A 80 -18.44 -7.09 3.94
C SER A 80 -19.33 -5.93 3.49
N HIS A 81 -19.42 -5.71 2.18
CA HIS A 81 -20.27 -4.66 1.63
C HIS A 81 -21.75 -5.06 1.69
N PRO A 82 -22.67 -4.23 2.22
CA PRO A 82 -24.07 -4.61 2.43
C PRO A 82 -24.87 -4.77 1.13
N LEU A 83 -24.47 -4.09 0.05
CA LEU A 83 -25.19 -4.11 -1.24
C LEU A 83 -24.50 -4.97 -2.32
N TYR A 84 -23.23 -5.33 -2.12
CA TYR A 84 -22.41 -5.97 -3.16
C TYR A 84 -21.75 -7.22 -2.57
N PRO A 85 -22.42 -8.38 -2.65
CA PRO A 85 -21.89 -9.65 -2.13
C PRO A 85 -20.49 -9.95 -2.68
N GLY A 86 -19.58 -10.41 -1.81
CA GLY A 86 -18.20 -10.71 -2.19
C GLY A 86 -17.24 -9.50 -2.22
N LEU A 87 -17.75 -8.27 -2.11
CA LEU A 87 -16.95 -7.05 -1.95
C LEU A 87 -16.91 -6.59 -0.49
N THR A 88 -16.03 -5.65 -0.20
CA THR A 88 -15.85 -5.05 1.12
C THR A 88 -15.99 -3.54 1.09
N GLU A 89 -16.25 -2.94 2.25
CA GLU A 89 -16.19 -1.50 2.48
C GLU A 89 -14.73 -1.04 2.66
N ARG A 90 -13.90 -1.28 1.64
CA ARG A 90 -12.49 -0.87 1.57
C ARG A 90 -12.26 0.16 0.49
N ALA A 91 -11.33 1.07 0.74
CA ALA A 91 -10.84 2.04 -0.20
C ALA A 91 -9.32 2.19 -0.08
N GLU A 92 -8.63 2.44 -1.19
CA GLU A 92 -7.23 2.80 -1.22
C GLU A 92 -7.08 4.12 -1.96
N ALA A 93 -6.32 5.05 -1.40
CA ALA A 93 -5.97 6.30 -2.05
C ALA A 93 -4.64 6.15 -2.78
N PHE A 94 -4.62 6.54 -4.05
CA PHE A 94 -3.44 6.54 -4.91
C PHE A 94 -3.11 7.96 -5.37
N VAL A 95 -1.82 8.28 -5.40
CA VAL A 95 -1.26 9.51 -5.96
C VAL A 95 0.02 9.17 -6.70
N CYS A 96 0.23 9.73 -7.90
CA CYS A 96 1.44 9.48 -8.70
C CYS A 96 1.76 7.97 -8.84
N LYS A 97 0.73 7.16 -9.07
CA LYS A 97 0.79 5.69 -9.26
C LYS A 97 1.25 4.91 -8.03
N ARG A 98 1.18 5.50 -6.84
CA ARG A 98 1.51 4.85 -5.57
C ARG A 98 0.37 5.02 -4.58
N GLU A 99 0.09 3.96 -3.87
CA GLU A 99 -0.84 3.95 -2.74
C GLU A 99 -0.29 4.85 -1.60
N ILE A 100 -1.16 5.64 -0.96
CA ILE A 100 -0.83 6.54 0.15
C ILE A 100 -1.63 6.30 1.43
N CYS A 101 -2.89 5.84 1.35
CA CYS A 101 -3.58 5.24 2.49
C CYS A 101 -4.47 4.09 2.03
N ASN A 102 -4.64 3.12 2.92
CA ASN A 102 -5.64 2.08 2.87
C ASN A 102 -6.67 2.30 3.99
N PHE A 103 -7.95 2.36 3.63
CA PHE A 103 -9.08 2.64 4.50
C PHE A 103 -10.07 1.47 4.45
N PHE A 104 -10.70 1.15 5.57
CA PHE A 104 -11.81 0.21 5.55
C PHE A 104 -12.71 0.37 6.77
N THR A 105 -13.98 0.02 6.61
CA THR A 105 -14.82 -0.31 7.76
C THR A 105 -14.28 -1.60 8.38
N GLU A 106 -14.02 -1.58 9.68
CA GLU A 106 -13.47 -2.72 10.41
C GLU A 106 -14.48 -3.86 10.48
N LEU A 107 -14.03 -5.09 10.20
CA LEU A 107 -14.82 -6.28 10.45
C LEU A 107 -14.95 -6.50 11.96
N ASN A 108 -16.17 -6.28 12.46
CA ASN A 108 -16.46 -6.38 13.88
C ASN A 108 -17.32 -7.60 14.26
N ASP A 109 -17.58 -8.51 13.31
CA ASP A 109 -18.20 -9.82 13.58
C ASP A 109 -17.10 -10.85 13.91
N PRO A 110 -17.03 -11.36 15.16
CA PRO A 110 -15.98 -12.28 15.57
C PRO A 110 -16.04 -13.63 14.85
N TYR A 111 -17.23 -14.10 14.46
CA TYR A 111 -17.40 -15.38 13.79
C TYR A 111 -16.92 -15.28 12.35
N GLU A 112 -17.35 -14.23 11.64
CA GLU A 112 -16.88 -13.98 10.28
C GLU A 112 -15.36 -13.72 10.26
N GLN A 113 -14.84 -12.97 11.24
CA GLN A 113 -13.40 -12.70 11.33
C GLN A 113 -12.59 -13.99 11.49
N ARG A 114 -13.06 -14.91 12.34
CA ARG A 114 -12.43 -16.21 12.56
C ARG A 114 -12.44 -17.07 11.30
N GLU A 115 -13.55 -17.14 10.58
CA GLU A 115 -13.65 -17.86 9.30
C GLU A 115 -12.62 -17.32 8.29
N ARG A 116 -12.51 -16.00 8.16
CA ARG A 116 -11.54 -15.38 7.24
C ARG A 116 -10.08 -15.64 7.64
N LEU A 117 -9.76 -15.65 8.93
CA LEU A 117 -8.40 -15.97 9.40
C LEU A 117 -8.06 -17.45 9.14
N VAL A 118 -9.03 -18.35 9.26
CA VAL A 118 -8.86 -19.77 8.89
C VAL A 118 -8.60 -19.89 7.38
N GLU A 119 -9.36 -19.17 6.54
CA GLU A 119 -9.12 -19.14 5.09
C GLU A 119 -7.72 -18.62 4.74
N GLN A 120 -7.25 -17.56 5.40
CA GLN A 120 -5.88 -17.06 5.21
C GLN A 120 -4.82 -18.07 5.66
N ALA A 121 -5.02 -18.73 6.79
CA ALA A 121 -4.10 -19.78 7.25
C ALA A 121 -4.02 -20.94 6.25
N ASN A 122 -5.14 -21.32 5.62
CA ASN A 122 -5.14 -22.32 4.54
C ASN A 122 -4.37 -21.84 3.30
N GLN A 123 -4.37 -20.55 2.98
CA GLN A 123 -3.56 -19.98 1.89
C GLN A 123 -2.06 -20.02 2.22
N LYS A 124 -1.70 -19.84 3.49
CA LYS A 124 -0.31 -20.02 3.95
C LYS A 124 0.19 -21.45 3.71
N ASP A 125 -0.64 -22.44 4.01
CA ASP A 125 -0.30 -23.85 3.75
C ASP A 125 -0.14 -24.15 2.25
N GLN A 126 -0.69 -23.30 1.37
CA GLN A 126 -0.51 -23.35 -0.08
C GLN A 126 0.75 -22.59 -0.57
N GLY A 127 1.58 -22.10 0.35
CA GLY A 127 2.87 -21.46 0.05
C GLY A 127 2.83 -19.94 -0.03
N ASP A 128 1.81 -19.29 0.52
CA ASP A 128 1.78 -17.82 0.65
C ASP A 128 2.42 -17.38 1.99
N ASP A 129 3.72 -17.05 1.94
CA ASP A 129 4.48 -16.62 3.13
C ASP A 129 3.97 -15.31 3.74
N GLU A 130 3.17 -14.52 3.00
CA GLU A 130 2.59 -13.26 3.47
C GLU A 130 1.24 -13.43 4.19
N ALA A 131 0.66 -14.64 4.16
CA ALA A 131 -0.62 -14.92 4.79
C ALA A 131 -0.52 -14.90 6.32
N GLN A 132 -1.53 -14.30 6.95
CA GLN A 132 -1.56 -14.13 8.40
C GLN A 132 -1.91 -15.44 9.13
N LEU A 133 -1.44 -15.56 10.37
CA LEU A 133 -1.81 -16.64 11.27
C LEU A 133 -3.14 -16.32 11.95
N ILE A 134 -3.82 -17.36 12.45
CA ILE A 134 -5.02 -17.19 13.26
C ILE A 134 -4.64 -16.58 14.61
N ASP A 135 -5.14 -15.37 14.89
CA ASP A 135 -5.02 -14.72 16.19
C ASP A 135 -6.31 -14.92 17.00
N GLU A 136 -6.28 -15.93 17.87
CA GLU A 136 -7.40 -16.28 18.75
C GLU A 136 -7.66 -15.22 19.82
N ASP A 137 -6.62 -14.51 20.26
CA ASP A 137 -6.76 -13.45 21.26
C ASP A 137 -7.46 -12.23 20.65
N PHE A 138 -7.18 -11.91 19.38
CA PHE A 138 -7.89 -10.90 18.61
C PHE A 138 -9.37 -11.26 18.37
N CYS A 139 -9.66 -12.49 17.94
CA CYS A 139 -11.05 -12.96 17.79
C CYS A 139 -11.81 -12.88 19.12
N ARG A 140 -11.19 -13.32 20.22
CA ARG A 140 -11.78 -13.21 21.56
C ARG A 140 -12.01 -11.76 21.96
N ALA A 141 -11.13 -10.83 21.59
CA ALA A 141 -11.34 -9.40 21.84
C ALA A 141 -12.57 -8.85 21.09
N LEU A 142 -12.79 -9.28 19.85
CA LEU A 142 -13.99 -8.93 19.08
C LEU A 142 -15.29 -9.45 19.72
N GLU A 143 -15.25 -10.62 20.38
CA GLU A 143 -16.39 -11.20 21.11
C GLU A 143 -16.85 -10.34 22.30
N TYR A 144 -15.97 -9.50 22.88
CA TYR A 144 -16.36 -8.50 23.89
C TYR A 144 -17.10 -7.30 23.31
N GLY A 145 -17.06 -7.14 21.98
CA GLY A 145 -17.78 -6.10 21.24
C GLY A 145 -16.88 -4.97 20.77
N LEU A 146 -16.54 -4.99 19.49
CA LEU A 146 -15.99 -3.84 18.77
C LEU A 146 -17.15 -3.01 18.18
N PRO A 147 -17.32 -1.73 18.56
CA PRO A 147 -18.30 -0.85 17.93
C PRO A 147 -18.07 -0.72 16.41
N PRO A 148 -19.08 -0.30 15.63
CA PRO A 148 -18.86 0.06 14.22
C PRO A 148 -17.73 1.10 14.11
N THR A 149 -16.63 0.70 13.49
CA THR A 149 -15.36 1.44 13.46
C THR A 149 -14.81 1.45 12.05
N GLY A 150 -14.05 2.49 11.70
CA GLY A 150 -13.25 2.54 10.47
C GLY A 150 -11.77 2.74 10.78
N GLY A 151 -10.91 2.08 10.02
CA GLY A 151 -9.46 2.23 10.07
C GLY A 151 -8.90 2.97 8.86
N CYS A 152 -7.75 3.63 9.03
CA CYS A 152 -6.86 4.07 7.94
C CYS A 152 -5.42 3.79 8.33
N GLY A 153 -4.65 3.22 7.40
CA GLY A 153 -3.20 3.20 7.44
C GLY A 153 -2.64 4.22 6.46
N LEU A 154 -1.89 5.22 6.95
CA LEU A 154 -1.31 6.29 6.14
C LEU A 154 0.20 6.07 5.93
N GLY A 155 0.64 6.00 4.68
CA GLY A 155 2.06 5.91 4.31
C GLY A 155 2.77 7.25 4.41
N LEU A 156 3.19 7.65 5.62
CA LEU A 156 3.84 8.93 5.87
C LEU A 156 5.09 9.16 5.00
N ASP A 157 5.94 8.14 4.83
CA ASP A 157 7.14 8.25 4.01
C ASP A 157 6.80 8.60 2.55
N ARG A 158 5.75 7.99 2.00
CA ARG A 158 5.29 8.24 0.62
C ARG A 158 4.74 9.66 0.47
N ILE A 159 4.00 10.15 1.47
CA ILE A 159 3.51 11.54 1.47
C ILE A 159 4.68 12.52 1.49
N LEU A 160 5.66 12.30 2.38
CA LEU A 160 6.85 13.13 2.44
C LEU A 160 7.61 13.11 1.11
N MET A 161 7.77 11.93 0.50
CA MET A 161 8.40 11.76 -0.82
C MET A 161 7.75 12.65 -1.88
N PHE A 162 6.41 12.74 -1.91
CA PHE A 162 5.71 13.64 -2.83
C PHE A 162 5.92 15.11 -2.49
N LEU A 163 5.83 15.49 -1.22
CA LEU A 163 6.01 16.88 -0.77
C LEU A 163 7.41 17.44 -1.07
N ILE A 164 8.45 16.61 -0.97
CA ILE A 164 9.82 17.01 -1.28
C ILE A 164 10.23 16.71 -2.73
N ASN A 165 9.28 16.27 -3.57
CA ASN A 165 9.48 15.88 -4.96
C ASN A 165 10.65 14.89 -5.15
N ASN A 166 10.62 13.79 -4.39
CA ASN A 166 11.66 12.77 -4.40
C ASN A 166 11.08 11.36 -4.50
N TYR A 167 11.55 10.59 -5.48
CA TYR A 167 11.09 9.22 -5.71
C TYR A 167 11.74 8.17 -4.80
N SER A 168 12.77 8.53 -4.03
CA SER A 168 13.49 7.60 -3.17
C SER A 168 13.09 7.75 -1.70
N ILE A 169 12.60 6.66 -1.09
CA ILE A 169 12.30 6.60 0.35
C ILE A 169 13.53 6.90 1.23
N LYS A 170 14.74 6.67 0.71
CA LYS A 170 15.99 6.96 1.44
C LYS A 170 16.23 8.45 1.70
N GLU A 171 15.49 9.31 1.01
CA GLU A 171 15.61 10.77 1.13
C GLU A 171 14.69 11.35 2.21
N VAL A 172 13.70 10.57 2.67
CA VAL A 172 12.80 10.94 3.77
C VAL A 172 13.14 10.23 5.09
N LEU A 173 14.00 9.21 5.04
CA LEU A 173 14.52 8.51 6.21
C LEU A 173 15.87 9.11 6.64
N ALA A 174 16.00 9.46 7.93
CA ALA A 174 17.25 9.99 8.48
C ALA A 174 18.41 8.97 8.40
N TYR A 175 18.11 7.70 8.64
CA TYR A 175 19.05 6.57 8.58
C TYR A 175 18.41 5.42 7.79
N PRO A 176 18.41 5.47 6.45
CA PRO A 176 17.81 4.41 5.65
C PRO A 176 18.62 3.12 5.81
N MET A 177 17.95 1.97 5.72
CA MET A 177 18.65 0.69 5.67
C MET A 177 19.51 0.63 4.40
N MET A 178 20.81 0.50 4.60
CA MET A 178 21.79 0.36 3.54
C MET A 178 22.20 -1.10 3.43
N ARG A 179 22.57 -1.53 2.21
CA ARG A 179 23.26 -2.81 2.05
C ARG A 179 24.67 -2.60 2.57
N ASP A 180 25.17 -3.54 3.37
CA ASP A 180 26.55 -3.50 3.83
C ASP A 180 27.50 -3.44 2.64
N GLU A 181 28.45 -2.50 2.66
CA GLU A 181 29.50 -2.38 1.64
C GLU A 181 30.41 -3.63 1.59
N GLY A 182 30.35 -4.47 2.63
CA GLY A 182 31.09 -5.72 2.78
C GLY A 182 30.36 -7.00 2.32
N GLY A 183 29.31 -6.91 1.50
CA GLY A 183 28.56 -8.04 0.96
C GLY A 183 29.36 -8.97 0.01
N LYS A 184 30.50 -9.51 0.44
CA LYS A 184 30.96 -10.81 -0.04
C LYS A 184 29.95 -11.83 0.50
N ALA A 185 29.15 -12.46 -0.37
CA ALA A 185 28.72 -13.82 -0.09
C ALA A 185 29.99 -14.60 0.27
N LYS A 186 30.15 -15.08 1.51
CA LYS A 186 31.43 -15.58 2.05
C LYS A 186 32.27 -16.33 0.98
N PRO A 187 33.51 -15.88 0.73
CA PRO A 187 34.61 -16.83 0.82
C PRO A 187 35.72 -16.28 1.74
N LYS A 188 36.52 -17.19 2.29
CA LYS A 188 37.60 -16.92 3.26
C LYS A 188 38.59 -15.81 2.84
N GLN A 189 38.99 -15.01 3.85
CA GLN A 189 40.23 -14.23 4.09
C GLN A 189 40.68 -13.03 3.21
N GLU A 190 41.11 -11.97 3.95
CA GLU A 190 42.06 -10.83 3.74
C GLU A 190 41.74 -9.70 2.70
N GLN A 191 41.57 -8.43 3.18
CA GLN A 191 42.46 -7.23 3.19
C GLN A 191 42.78 -6.69 1.76
N GLU A 192 42.73 -5.40 1.38
CA GLU A 192 42.79 -4.06 2.01
C GLU A 192 42.30 -3.00 0.97
N HIS A 193 41.71 -1.87 1.39
CA HIS A 193 41.71 -0.50 0.77
C HIS A 193 40.45 0.30 1.19
N VAL A 194 40.54 1.22 2.19
CA VAL A 194 39.37 1.88 2.85
C VAL A 194 39.43 3.43 2.90
N ALA A 195 40.36 4.11 2.24
CA ALA A 195 40.56 5.55 2.51
C ALA A 195 39.74 6.56 1.66
N ALA A 196 39.24 6.18 0.48
CA ALA A 196 38.67 7.15 -0.47
C ALA A 196 37.13 7.31 -0.36
N ASP A 197 36.41 6.26 0.04
CA ASP A 197 34.94 6.25 0.01
C ASP A 197 34.31 7.04 1.17
N ALA A 198 34.98 7.13 2.32
CA ALA A 198 34.49 7.87 3.50
C ALA A 198 34.36 9.39 3.26
N GLN A 199 35.19 9.96 2.38
CA GLN A 199 35.20 11.41 2.13
C GLN A 199 34.06 11.87 1.20
N VAL A 200 33.62 10.99 0.30
CA VAL A 200 32.50 11.26 -0.62
C VAL A 200 31.16 11.25 0.15
N ASP A 201 31.04 10.37 1.14
CA ASP A 201 29.80 10.20 1.89
C ASP A 201 29.55 11.34 2.89
N GLU A 202 30.59 11.87 3.54
CA GLU A 202 30.46 13.02 4.45
C GLU A 202 30.08 14.32 3.69
N THR A 203 30.58 14.48 2.46
CA THR A 203 30.27 15.63 1.62
C THR A 203 28.79 15.62 1.19
N ARG A 204 28.28 14.45 0.78
CA ARG A 204 26.86 14.26 0.47
C ARG A 204 25.94 14.48 1.68
N LEU A 205 26.39 14.07 2.87
CA LEU A 205 25.62 14.26 4.09
C LEU A 205 25.46 15.74 4.45
N ARG A 206 26.52 16.54 4.28
CA ARG A 206 26.45 17.99 4.49
C ARG A 206 25.54 18.70 3.49
N GLU A 207 25.52 18.25 2.23
CA GLU A 207 24.58 18.77 1.23
C GLU A 207 23.13 18.46 1.58
N LYS A 208 22.82 17.24 2.04
CA LYS A 208 21.49 16.86 2.52
C LYS A 208 21.05 17.71 3.70
N GLN A 209 21.91 17.90 4.70
CA GLN A 209 21.61 18.73 5.87
C GLN A 209 21.32 20.18 5.48
N LYS A 210 22.11 20.76 4.57
CA LYS A 210 21.89 22.13 4.07
C LYS A 210 20.54 22.26 3.36
N ARG A 211 20.16 21.26 2.56
CA ARG A 211 18.88 21.24 1.84
C ARG A 211 17.69 21.14 2.79
N LEU A 212 17.82 20.36 3.87
CA LEU A 212 16.78 20.20 4.89
C LEU A 212 16.54 21.49 5.68
N ILE A 213 17.60 22.25 5.96
CA ILE A 213 17.51 23.57 6.61
C ILE A 213 16.77 24.57 5.70
N ASP A 214 17.07 24.55 4.41
CA ASP A 214 16.44 25.43 3.43
C ASP A 214 14.94 25.14 3.28
N LEU A 215 14.57 23.84 3.21
CA LEU A 215 13.18 23.38 3.22
C LEU A 215 12.41 23.81 4.47
N ARG A 216 13.03 23.73 5.65
CA ARG A 216 12.41 24.23 6.89
C ARG A 216 12.14 25.73 6.82
N SER A 217 13.08 26.52 6.29
CA SER A 217 12.90 27.96 6.14
C SER A 217 11.75 28.29 5.18
N GLN A 218 11.61 27.54 4.10
CA GLN A 218 10.52 27.71 3.14
C GLN A 218 9.16 27.33 3.74
N MET A 219 9.10 26.25 4.53
CA MET A 219 7.86 25.88 5.24
C MET A 219 7.42 26.96 6.23
N THR A 220 8.34 27.55 7.00
CA THR A 220 8.00 28.64 7.93
C THR A 220 7.52 29.91 7.20
N GLN A 221 8.05 30.20 6.01
CA GLN A 221 7.54 31.30 5.18
C GLN A 221 6.12 31.03 4.68
N LEU A 222 5.85 29.83 4.19
CA LEU A 222 4.52 29.43 3.73
C LEU A 222 3.49 29.45 4.89
N GLU A 223 3.89 29.02 6.09
CA GLU A 223 3.05 29.12 7.29
C GLU A 223 2.68 30.59 7.61
N GLY A 224 3.62 31.52 7.43
CA GLY A 224 3.37 32.96 7.57
C GLY A 224 2.43 33.51 6.51
N GLU A 225 2.66 33.19 5.24
CA GLU A 225 1.80 33.63 4.12
C GLU A 225 0.35 33.10 4.25
N ILE A 226 0.19 31.87 4.73
CA ILE A 226 -1.14 31.29 5.01
C ILE A 226 -1.83 32.02 6.17
N ALA A 227 -1.08 32.41 7.21
CA ALA A 227 -1.63 33.18 8.33
C ALA A 227 -2.08 34.58 7.89
N ASP A 228 -1.28 35.26 7.05
CA ASP A 228 -1.61 36.60 6.54
C ASP A 228 -2.83 36.58 5.60
N LEU A 229 -2.93 35.58 4.72
CA LEU A 229 -4.11 35.37 3.87
C LEU A 229 -5.39 35.09 4.67
N SER A 230 -5.26 34.44 5.83
CA SER A 230 -6.41 34.19 6.72
C SER A 230 -6.91 35.48 7.39
N ILE A 231 -6.01 36.42 7.70
CA ILE A 231 -6.34 37.72 8.30
C ILE A 231 -6.98 38.68 7.28
N GLU A 232 -6.57 38.65 6.01
CA GLU A 232 -7.17 39.45 4.95
C GLU A 232 -8.63 39.02 4.62
N GLN A 233 -8.95 37.73 4.76
CA GLN A 233 -10.32 37.24 4.55
C GLN A 233 -11.28 37.64 5.68
N GLU A 234 -10.80 37.74 6.93
CA GLU A 234 -11.59 38.21 8.07
C GLU A 234 -11.84 39.74 8.04
N THR A 235 -10.92 40.52 7.45
CA THR A 235 -11.05 41.99 7.38
C THR A 235 -11.84 42.49 6.17
N SER A 236 -12.02 41.65 5.14
CA SER A 236 -12.83 41.95 3.94
C SER A 236 -14.32 41.59 4.11
N SER A 237 -14.70 40.94 5.21
CA SER A 237 -16.07 40.49 5.51
C SER A 237 -16.78 41.29 6.63
N GLY A 238 -16.21 42.42 7.05
CA GLY A 238 -16.77 43.35 8.05
C GLY A 238 -17.36 44.64 7.47
#